data_AF-A0A947H960-F1
#
_entry.id   AF-A0A947H960-F1
#
_cell.length_a   1.000
_cell.length_b   1.000
_cell.length_c   1.000
_cell.angle_alpha   90.00
_cell.angle_beta   90.00
_cell.angle_gamma   90.00
#
_symmetry.space_group_name_H-M   'P 1'
#
loop_
_entity.id
_entity.type
_entity.pdbx_description
1 polymer ?
#
loop_
_entity_poly.entity_id
_entity_poly.type
_entity_poly.pdbx_seq_one_letter_code
_entity_poly.pdbx_strand_id
1 'polypeptide(L)'
;MDILKKASLLTAEFISLSADKVQEVADEFVKKGTLHDNEAKKFVSEVRSTLEGREKEFTERWEQVVNSVQQIGTTLGIAKVEKDNLDERIDELERHIDELKSRRDLISKELNKDNGAGHKAKAASATSSAK
;
A
#
# COMPACT_ATOMS: atom_id res chain seq x y z
N MET A 1 0.14 -0.94 -10.37
CA MET A 1 1.08 -0.75 -11.50
C MET A 1 2.55 -0.91 -11.09
N ASP A 2 2.94 -0.63 -9.85
CA ASP A 2 4.35 -0.63 -9.45
C ASP A 2 5.05 -1.99 -9.54
N ILE A 3 4.34 -3.09 -9.32
CA ILE A 3 4.94 -4.43 -9.36
C ILE A 3 5.36 -4.84 -10.78
N LEU A 4 4.58 -4.45 -11.80
CA LEU A 4 4.86 -4.72 -13.21
C LEU A 4 6.06 -3.90 -13.69
N LYS A 5 6.12 -2.61 -13.31
CA LYS A 5 7.30 -1.77 -13.59
C LYS A 5 8.56 -2.31 -12.92
N LYS A 6 8.46 -2.75 -11.67
CA LYS A 6 9.60 -3.34 -10.94
C LYS A 6 10.06 -4.66 -11.54
N ALA A 7 9.12 -5.53 -11.93
CA ALA A 7 9.44 -6.79 -12.59
C ALA A 7 10.12 -6.56 -13.94
N SER A 8 9.62 -5.63 -14.76
CA SER A 8 10.22 -5.28 -16.05
C SER A 8 11.63 -4.70 -15.90
N LEU A 9 11.88 -3.86 -14.87
CA LEU A 9 13.23 -3.35 -14.61
C LEU A 9 14.20 -4.48 -14.21
N LEU A 10 13.76 -5.40 -13.36
CA LEU A 10 14.56 -6.56 -12.96
C LEU A 10 14.87 -7.50 -14.13
N THR A 11 13.92 -7.70 -15.07
CA THR A 11 14.18 -8.52 -16.26
C THR A 11 15.15 -7.84 -17.21
N ALA A 12 15.02 -6.53 -17.43
CA ALA A 12 15.96 -5.77 -18.25
C ALA A 12 17.38 -5.80 -17.68
N GLU A 13 17.53 -5.65 -16.36
CA GLU A 13 18.83 -5.78 -15.67
C GLU A 13 19.42 -7.18 -15.83
N PHE A 14 18.61 -8.23 -15.70
CA PHE A 14 19.04 -9.61 -15.88
C PHE A 14 19.49 -9.89 -17.32
N ILE A 15 18.77 -9.38 -18.31
CA ILE A 15 19.12 -9.51 -19.74
C ILE A 15 20.44 -8.80 -20.03
N SER A 16 20.63 -7.58 -19.50
CA SER A 16 21.89 -6.84 -19.65
C SER A 16 23.08 -7.62 -19.07
N LEU A 17 22.95 -8.13 -17.84
CA LEU A 17 23.98 -8.94 -17.18
C LEU A 17 24.30 -10.23 -17.95
N SER A 18 23.29 -10.83 -18.58
CA SER A 18 23.47 -12.02 -19.42
C SER A 18 24.14 -11.70 -20.75
N ALA A 19 23.80 -10.57 -21.38
CA ALA A 19 24.37 -10.13 -22.64
C ALA A 19 25.87 -9.83 -22.50
N ASP A 20 26.27 -9.17 -21.40
CA ASP A 20 27.68 -8.89 -21.10
C ASP A 20 28.50 -10.18 -20.97
N LYS A 21 27.96 -11.20 -20.29
CA LYS A 21 28.59 -12.52 -20.15
C LYS A 21 28.66 -13.29 -21.47
N VAL A 22 27.61 -13.23 -22.28
CA VAL A 22 27.58 -13.86 -23.61
C VAL A 22 28.62 -13.22 -24.52
N GLN A 23 28.79 -11.91 -24.43
CA GLN A 23 29.79 -11.18 -25.19
C GLN A 23 31.21 -11.48 -24.70
N GLU A 24 31.45 -11.56 -23.39
CA GLU A 24 32.74 -11.95 -22.82
C GLU A 24 33.18 -13.35 -23.30
N VAL A 25 32.26 -14.32 -23.26
CA VAL A 25 32.51 -15.68 -23.74
C VAL A 25 32.78 -15.69 -25.25
N ALA A 26 32.00 -14.94 -26.04
CA ALA A 26 32.20 -14.83 -27.48
C ALA A 26 33.57 -14.22 -27.83
N ASP A 27 33.98 -13.15 -27.14
CA ASP A 27 35.28 -12.51 -27.30
C ASP A 27 36.44 -13.46 -26.92
N GLU A 28 36.25 -14.30 -25.91
CA GLU A 28 37.22 -15.33 -25.53
C GLU A 28 37.40 -16.39 -26.63
N PHE A 29 36.32 -16.77 -27.30
CA PHE A 29 36.35 -17.68 -28.45
C PHE A 29 36.97 -17.05 -29.71
N VAL A 30 36.84 -15.74 -29.89
CA VAL A 30 37.55 -14.99 -30.94
C VAL A 30 39.06 -14.94 -30.64
N LYS A 31 39.44 -14.63 -29.39
CA LYS A 31 40.85 -14.62 -28.96
C LYS A 31 41.53 -15.99 -29.08
N LYS A 32 40.79 -17.07 -28.86
CA LYS A 32 41.29 -18.45 -29.04
C LYS A 32 41.38 -18.87 -30.52
N GLY A 33 40.94 -18.03 -31.46
CA GLY A 33 40.95 -18.32 -32.90
C GLY A 33 39.90 -19.34 -33.34
N THR A 34 39.01 -19.74 -32.42
CA THR A 34 37.95 -20.73 -32.65
C THR A 34 36.68 -20.16 -33.25
N LEU A 35 36.53 -18.82 -33.23
CA LEU A 35 35.35 -18.12 -33.73
C LEU A 35 35.80 -16.84 -34.46
N HIS A 36 35.18 -16.52 -35.60
CA HIS A 36 35.51 -15.28 -36.31
C HIS A 36 34.75 -14.09 -35.70
N ASP A 37 35.34 -12.89 -35.70
CA ASP A 37 34.75 -11.67 -35.09
C ASP A 37 33.33 -11.36 -35.59
N ASN A 38 33.03 -11.71 -36.84
CA ASN A 38 31.72 -11.51 -37.46
C ASN A 38 30.67 -12.55 -36.99
N GLU A 39 31.09 -13.77 -36.67
CA GLU A 39 30.23 -14.82 -36.11
C GLU A 39 29.93 -14.57 -34.64
N ALA A 40 30.92 -14.10 -33.87
CA ALA A 40 30.75 -13.68 -32.48
C ALA A 40 29.70 -12.58 -32.34
N LYS A 41 29.79 -11.53 -33.17
CA LYS A 41 28.81 -10.43 -33.19
C LYS A 41 27.40 -10.89 -33.57
N LYS A 42 27.29 -11.79 -34.55
CA LYS A 42 25.99 -12.39 -34.92
C LYS A 42 25.40 -13.19 -33.77
N PHE A 43 26.19 -14.04 -33.12
CA PHE A 43 25.75 -14.85 -31.99
C PHE A 43 25.25 -13.98 -30.84
N VAL A 44 26.02 -12.98 -30.43
CA VAL A 44 25.62 -12.03 -29.37
C VAL A 44 24.33 -11.29 -29.76
N SER A 45 24.24 -10.83 -31.00
CA SER A 45 23.04 -10.13 -31.51
C SER A 45 21.81 -11.03 -31.51
N GLU A 46 21.94 -12.29 -31.88
CA GLU A 46 20.84 -13.25 -31.97
C GLU A 46 20.36 -13.71 -30.60
N VAL A 47 21.28 -13.94 -29.66
CA VAL A 47 20.96 -14.20 -28.25
C VAL A 47 20.24 -13.01 -27.64
N ARG A 48 20.73 -11.78 -27.88
CA ARG A 48 20.08 -10.57 -27.39
C ARG A 48 18.68 -10.41 -27.93
N SER A 49 18.50 -10.54 -29.25
CA SER A 49 17.19 -10.44 -29.89
C SER A 49 16.20 -11.51 -29.38
N THR A 50 16.70 -12.72 -29.11
CA THR A 50 15.89 -13.81 -28.57
C THR A 50 15.44 -13.52 -27.14
N LEU A 51 16.34 -12.99 -26.31
CA LEU A 51 16.04 -12.62 -24.92
C LEU A 51 15.04 -11.46 -24.84
N GLU A 52 15.22 -10.42 -25.65
CA GLU A 52 14.28 -9.29 -25.75
C GLU A 52 12.89 -9.77 -26.20
N GLY A 53 12.81 -10.71 -27.16
CA GLY A 53 11.53 -11.31 -27.56
C GLY A 53 10.84 -12.07 -26.43
N ARG A 54 11.60 -12.87 -25.66
CA ARG A 54 11.07 -13.61 -24.51
C ARG A 54 10.66 -12.71 -23.35
N GLU A 55 11.35 -11.59 -23.15
CA GLU A 55 10.98 -10.57 -22.16
C GLU A 55 9.60 -10.01 -22.43
N LYS A 56 9.31 -9.67 -23.69
CA LYS A 56 8.03 -9.11 -24.09
C LYS A 56 6.90 -10.12 -23.86
N GLU A 57 7.07 -11.36 -24.31
CA GLU A 57 6.08 -12.43 -24.07
C GLU A 57 5.86 -12.69 -22.58
N PHE A 58 6.95 -12.67 -21.79
CA PHE A 58 6.87 -12.86 -20.35
C PHE A 58 6.10 -11.71 -19.68
N THR A 59 6.36 -10.46 -20.09
CA THR A 59 5.67 -9.27 -19.56
C THR A 59 4.18 -9.31 -19.87
N GLU A 60 3.79 -9.64 -21.10
CA GLU A 60 2.38 -9.78 -21.49
C GLU A 60 1.65 -10.89 -20.70
N ARG A 61 2.31 -12.04 -20.52
CA ARG A 61 1.78 -13.13 -19.68
C ARG A 61 1.68 -12.72 -18.22
N TRP A 62 2.66 -11.99 -17.70
CA TRP A 62 2.62 -11.50 -16.32
C TRP A 62 1.49 -10.50 -16.12
N GLU A 63 1.26 -9.61 -17.07
CA GLU A 63 0.16 -8.66 -17.00
C GLU A 63 -1.19 -9.37 -16.94
N GLN A 64 -1.37 -10.43 -17.74
CA GLN A 64 -2.56 -11.28 -17.65
C GLN A 64 -2.70 -11.94 -16.27
N VAL A 65 -1.64 -12.52 -15.72
CA VAL A 65 -1.72 -13.18 -14.39
C VAL A 65 -2.01 -12.16 -13.30
N VAL A 66 -1.37 -10.98 -13.31
CA VAL A 66 -1.65 -9.92 -12.33
C VAL A 66 -3.11 -9.48 -12.41
N ASN A 67 -3.63 -9.29 -13.63
CA ASN A 67 -5.03 -8.92 -13.84
C ASN A 67 -5.98 -10.03 -13.35
N SER A 68 -5.68 -11.30 -13.63
CA SER A 68 -6.45 -12.44 -13.11
C SER A 68 -6.40 -12.53 -11.59
N VAL A 69 -5.23 -12.33 -10.97
CA VAL A 69 -5.10 -12.32 -9.50
C VAL A 69 -5.85 -11.16 -8.88
N GLN A 70 -5.83 -9.97 -9.49
CA GLN A 70 -6.63 -8.83 -9.03
C GLN A 70 -8.12 -9.11 -9.15
N GLN A 71 -8.57 -9.67 -10.27
CA GLN A 71 -9.96 -10.08 -10.45
C GLN A 71 -10.39 -11.12 -9.41
N ILE A 72 -9.53 -12.11 -9.14
CA ILE A 72 -9.77 -13.12 -8.11
C ILE A 72 -9.82 -12.47 -6.73
N GLY A 73 -8.90 -11.55 -6.40
CA GLY A 73 -8.89 -10.82 -5.14
C GLY A 73 -10.12 -9.94 -4.94
N THR A 74 -10.63 -9.31 -6.00
CA THR A 74 -11.91 -8.59 -5.97
C THR A 74 -13.11 -9.53 -5.83
N THR A 75 -13.07 -10.70 -6.46
CA THR A 75 -14.17 -11.69 -6.43
C THR A 75 -14.22 -12.42 -5.08
N LEU A 76 -13.08 -12.73 -4.49
CA LEU A 76 -12.94 -13.28 -3.14
C LEU A 76 -13.15 -12.21 -2.04
N GLY A 77 -13.36 -10.95 -2.43
CA GLY A 77 -13.71 -9.89 -1.49
C GLY A 77 -12.62 -9.55 -0.48
N ILE A 78 -11.35 -9.89 -0.71
CA ILE A 78 -10.25 -9.64 0.26
C ILE A 78 -10.16 -8.14 0.59
N ALA A 79 -10.27 -7.28 -0.41
CA ALA A 79 -10.34 -5.82 -0.21
C ALA A 79 -11.64 -5.35 0.45
N LYS A 80 -12.73 -6.13 0.34
CA LYS A 80 -14.03 -5.83 0.93
C LYS A 80 -14.07 -6.24 2.41
N VAL A 81 -13.50 -7.38 2.77
CA VAL A 81 -13.38 -7.86 4.16
C VAL A 81 -12.52 -6.90 5.00
N GLU A 82 -11.40 -6.42 4.45
CA GLU A 82 -10.60 -5.40 5.15
C GLU A 82 -11.35 -4.08 5.30
N LYS A 83 -12.11 -3.68 4.29
CA LYS A 83 -12.95 -2.47 4.36
C LYS A 83 -14.08 -2.61 5.38
N ASP A 84 -14.81 -3.72 5.37
CA ASP A 84 -15.94 -3.96 6.27
C ASP A 84 -15.47 -3.97 7.74
N ASN A 85 -14.30 -4.55 8.03
CA ASN A 85 -13.68 -4.49 9.37
C ASN A 85 -13.26 -3.06 9.77
N LEU A 86 -12.77 -2.26 8.82
CA LEU A 86 -12.45 -0.85 9.08
C LEU A 86 -13.73 -0.04 9.37
N ASP A 87 -14.80 -0.26 8.61
CA ASP A 87 -16.10 0.41 8.81
C ASP A 87 -16.68 0.04 10.18
N GLU A 88 -16.61 -1.23 10.59
CA GLU A 88 -17.09 -1.70 11.91
C GLU A 88 -16.30 -1.07 13.08
N ARG A 89 -14.99 -0.88 12.90
CA ARG A 89 -14.14 -0.17 13.88
C ARG A 89 -14.44 1.32 13.95
N ILE A 90 -14.81 1.94 12.82
CA ILE A 90 -15.21 3.36 12.78
C ILE A 90 -16.54 3.54 13.54
N ASP A 91 -17.53 2.69 13.29
CA ASP A 91 -18.83 2.74 14.00
C ASP A 91 -18.67 2.62 15.52
N GLU A 92 -17.79 1.74 16.00
CA GLU A 92 -17.51 1.59 17.43
C GLU A 92 -16.84 2.85 18.02
N LEU A 93 -15.91 3.46 17.28
CA LEU A 93 -15.28 4.71 17.69
C LEU A 93 -16.29 5.88 17.73
N GLU A 94 -17.21 5.94 16.78
CA GLU A 94 -18.29 6.95 16.78
C GLU A 94 -19.21 6.78 18.00
N ARG A 95 -19.60 5.56 18.35
CA ARG A 95 -20.37 5.26 19.57
C ARG A 95 -19.65 5.69 20.84
N HIS A 96 -18.35 5.39 20.96
CA HIS A 96 -17.56 5.82 22.11
C HIS A 96 -17.50 7.34 22.23
N ILE A 97 -17.35 8.05 21.11
CA ILE A 97 -17.34 9.52 21.09
C ILE A 97 -18.68 10.06 21.58
N ASP A 98 -19.80 9.49 21.14
CA ASP A 98 -21.13 9.95 21.53
C ASP A 98 -21.49 9.61 22.99
N GLU A 99 -21.02 8.48 23.50
CA GLU A 99 -21.12 8.16 24.92
C GLU A 99 -20.30 9.15 25.76
N LEU A 100 -19.07 9.47 25.35
CA LEU A 100 -18.22 10.45 26.01
C LEU A 100 -18.83 11.86 25.98
N LYS A 101 -19.43 12.28 24.86
CA LYS A 101 -20.20 13.53 24.78
C LYS A 101 -21.37 13.52 25.75
N SER A 102 -22.14 12.43 25.79
CA SER A 102 -23.29 12.30 26.67
C SER A 102 -22.88 12.39 28.15
N ARG A 103 -21.80 11.70 28.54
CA ARG A 103 -21.24 11.79 29.91
C ARG A 103 -20.77 13.20 30.25
N ARG A 104 -20.09 13.88 29.33
CA ARG A 104 -19.65 15.28 29.50
C ARG A 104 -20.85 16.22 29.68
N ASP A 105 -21.91 16.04 28.90
CA ASP A 105 -23.10 16.88 28.99
C ASP A 105 -23.87 16.66 30.31
N LEU A 106 -23.91 15.42 30.82
CA LEU A 106 -24.44 15.12 32.14
C LEU A 106 -23.63 15.82 33.25
N ILE A 107 -22.30 15.70 33.21
CA ILE A 107 -21.41 16.36 34.17
C ILE A 107 -21.59 17.89 34.11
N SER A 108 -21.69 18.46 32.91
CA SER A 108 -21.94 19.90 32.72
C SER A 108 -23.29 20.35 33.31
N LYS A 109 -24.34 19.52 33.20
CA LYS A 109 -25.64 19.78 33.84
C LYS A 109 -25.56 19.70 35.36
N GLU A 110 -24.86 18.73 35.92
CA GLU A 110 -24.67 18.59 37.37
C GLU A 110 -23.88 19.77 37.96
N LEU A 111 -22.80 20.19 37.30
CA LEU A 111 -22.01 21.36 37.71
C LEU A 111 -22.81 22.67 37.69
N ASN A 112 -23.69 22.84 36.69
CA ASN A 112 -24.58 24.00 36.62
C ASN A 112 -25.67 23.97 37.71
N LYS A 113 -26.12 22.78 38.12
CA LYS A 113 -27.10 22.61 39.19
C LYS A 113 -26.51 22.96 40.56
N ASP A 114 -25.26 22.58 40.83
CA ASP A 114 -24.55 22.92 42.07
C ASP A 114 -24.24 24.43 42.18
N ASN A 115 -23.84 25.08 41.07
CA ASN A 115 -23.64 26.54 41.05
C ASN A 115 -24.93 27.34 41.26
N GLY A 116 -26.09 26.81 40.85
CA GLY A 116 -27.40 27.41 41.09
C GLY A 116 -27.90 27.28 42.53
N ALA A 117 -27.52 26.22 43.25
CA ALA A 117 -27.88 26.01 44.65
C ALA A 117 -27.12 26.96 45.60
N GLY A 118 -25.85 27.26 45.30
CA GLY A 118 -25.04 28.20 46.09
C GLY A 118 -25.56 29.65 46.09
N HIS A 119 -26.18 30.10 45.00
CA HIS A 119 -26.77 31.46 44.92
C HIS A 119 -28.08 31.60 45.71
N LYS A 120 -28.87 30.53 45.86
CA LYS A 120 -30.09 30.57 46.69
C LYS A 120 -29.80 30.54 48.20
N ALA A 121 -28.74 29.84 48.64
CA ALA A 121 -28.38 29.77 50.05
C ALA A 121 -27.79 31.10 50.60
N LYS A 122 -27.03 31.84 49.79
CA LYS A 122 -26.48 33.14 50.19
C LYS A 122 -27.53 34.27 50.24
N ALA A 123 -28.59 34.18 49.42
CA ALA A 123 -29.70 35.13 49.45
C ALA A 123 -30.64 34.91 50.66
N ALA A 124 -30.79 33.68 51.14
CA ALA A 124 -31.68 33.36 52.26
C ALA A 124 -31.09 33.68 53.65
N SER A 125 -29.76 33.73 53.80
CA SER A 125 -29.11 34.10 55.07
C SER A 125 -28.99 35.61 55.30
N ALA A 126 -29.07 36.43 54.26
CA ALA A 126 -29.06 37.90 54.37
C ALA A 126 -30.42 38.50 54.79
N THR A 127 -31.53 37.77 54.62
CA THR A 127 -32.88 38.23 54.96
C THR A 127 -33.35 37.82 56.36
N SER A 128 -32.60 37.01 57.10
CA SER A 128 -32.97 36.54 58.44
C SER A 128 -32.41 37.40 59.59
N SER A 129 -31.59 38.43 59.33
CA SER A 129 -31.07 39.33 60.38
C SER A 129 -31.81 40.68 60.48
N ALA A 130 -32.98 40.81 59.86
CA ALA A 130 -33.79 42.01 59.92
C ALA A 130 -35.27 41.68 60.17
N LYS A 131 -35.57 41.04 61.32
CA LYS A 131 -36.87 41.18 61.97
C LYS A 131 -36.80 40.83 63.45
#